data_AF-A0AAD9TFC6-F1
#
_entry.id   AF-A0AAD9TFC6-F1
#
_cell.length_a   1.000
_cell.length_b   1.000
_cell.length_c   1.000
_cell.angle_alpha   90.00
_cell.angle_beta   90.00
_cell.angle_gamma   90.00
#
_symmetry.space_group_name_H-M   'P 1'
#
loop_
_entity.id
_entity.type
_entity.pdbx_description
1 polymer ?
#
loop_
_entity_poly.entity_id
_entity_poly.type
_entity_poly.pdbx_seq_one_letter_code
_entity_poly.pdbx_strand_id
1 'polypeptide(L)'
;MPLFWNNVVFSLKVSGSLVCVLCLVDGERKPPMGYIYEAMDTAKEAISKSFKWDENRYEEIFRIIDIRWNIQLHCPLHGAGWFLNPEFFYSAKEVDEEVTNGLLLCIEKLVPNVSIRCKIDDELVKYKRA
;
A
#
# COMPACT_ATOMS: atom_id res chain seq x y z
N MET A 1 4.61 29.68 -18.16
CA MET A 1 5.90 29.78 -17.45
C MET A 1 6.99 29.19 -18.33
N PRO A 2 8.28 29.58 -18.14
CA PRO A 2 9.42 28.89 -18.74
C PRO A 2 9.43 27.39 -18.42
N LEU A 3 9.98 26.58 -19.33
CA LEU A 3 10.00 25.12 -19.24
C LEU A 3 10.56 24.60 -17.90
N PHE A 4 11.65 25.22 -17.41
CA PHE A 4 12.25 24.92 -16.12
C PHE A 4 11.24 24.93 -14.96
N TRP A 5 10.42 25.98 -14.84
CA TRP A 5 9.46 26.12 -13.75
C TRP A 5 8.28 25.13 -13.87
N ASN A 6 7.87 24.79 -15.10
CA ASN A 6 6.90 23.72 -15.32
C ASN A 6 7.44 22.38 -14.81
N ASN A 7 8.71 22.08 -15.08
CA ASN A 7 9.37 20.84 -14.65
C ASN A 7 9.57 20.81 -13.13
N VAL A 8 9.95 21.92 -12.49
CA VAL A 8 10.03 22.02 -11.02
C VAL A 8 8.67 21.76 -10.37
N VAL A 9 7.59 22.37 -10.88
CA VAL A 9 6.22 22.13 -10.37
C VAL A 9 5.77 20.67 -10.61
N PHE A 10 6.17 20.06 -11.72
CA PHE A 10 5.94 18.64 -11.97
C PHE A 10 6.66 17.75 -10.95
N SER A 11 7.96 17.95 -10.76
CA SER A 11 8.75 17.18 -9.79
C SER A 11 8.22 17.30 -8.37
N LEU A 12 7.85 18.51 -7.92
CA LEU A 12 7.28 18.73 -6.58
C LEU A 12 5.93 18.01 -6.36
N LYS A 13 5.08 17.93 -7.39
CA LYS A 13 3.81 17.17 -7.33
C LYS A 13 4.02 15.68 -7.17
N VAL A 14 5.05 15.12 -7.81
CA VAL A 14 5.39 13.69 -7.71
C VAL A 14 6.11 13.39 -6.39
N SER A 15 7.15 14.16 -6.05
CA SER A 15 7.97 13.88 -4.88
C SER A 15 7.26 14.17 -3.56
N GLY A 16 6.35 15.15 -3.51
CA GLY A 16 5.61 15.49 -2.29
C GLY A 16 4.84 14.28 -1.71
N SER A 17 4.07 13.59 -2.55
CA SER A 17 3.32 12.38 -2.14
C SER A 17 4.25 11.26 -1.68
N LEU A 18 5.36 11.03 -2.39
CA LEU A 18 6.32 9.98 -2.05
C LEU A 18 7.10 10.28 -0.76
N VAL A 19 7.40 11.55 -0.48
CA VAL A 19 8.01 11.97 0.80
C VAL A 19 7.08 11.69 1.98
N CYS A 20 5.77 11.87 1.82
CA CYS A 20 4.80 11.48 2.87
C CYS A 20 4.84 9.99 3.19
N VAL A 21 5.00 9.11 2.18
CA VAL A 21 5.18 7.66 2.39
C VAL A 21 6.48 7.37 3.12
N LEU A 22 7.59 8.01 2.72
CA LEU A 22 8.88 7.83 3.40
C LEU A 22 8.82 8.27 4.88
N CYS A 23 8.22 9.42 5.18
CA CYS A 23 8.05 9.89 6.56
C CYS A 23 7.10 9.02 7.40
N LEU A 24 6.19 8.26 6.77
CA LEU A 24 5.34 7.28 7.43
C LEU A 24 6.10 5.98 7.75
N VAL A 25 7.01 5.56 6.89
CA VAL A 25 7.83 4.34 7.07
C VAL A 25 8.99 4.57 8.05
N ASP A 26 9.59 5.77 8.04
CA ASP A 26 10.66 6.22 8.95
C ASP A 26 10.12 6.63 10.33
N GLY A 27 8.81 6.86 10.45
CA GLY A 27 8.18 7.41 11.65
C GLY A 27 7.95 6.38 12.77
N GLU A 28 8.87 6.32 13.76
CA GLU A 28 8.83 5.43 14.94
C GLU A 28 7.53 5.42 15.78
N ARG A 29 6.56 6.31 15.52
CA ARG A 29 5.34 6.53 16.33
C ARG A 29 4.22 5.51 16.11
N LYS A 30 4.14 4.86 14.95
CA LYS A 30 3.17 3.80 14.63
C LYS A 30 3.91 2.70 13.85
N PRO A 31 3.64 1.40 14.05
CA PRO A 31 4.26 0.34 13.24
C PRO A 31 3.85 0.47 11.76
N PRO A 32 4.78 0.71 10.81
CA PRO A 32 4.42 1.09 9.43
C PRO A 32 3.86 -0.06 8.59
N MET A 33 4.04 -1.32 9.02
CA MET A 33 3.62 -2.52 8.30
C MET A 33 2.13 -2.56 7.96
N GLY A 34 1.28 -2.00 8.84
CA GLY A 34 -0.18 -1.93 8.64
C GLY A 34 -0.65 -0.71 7.83
N TYR A 35 0.28 0.11 7.32
CA TYR A 35 0.00 1.41 6.72
C TYR A 35 0.70 1.65 5.38
N ILE A 36 1.86 1.02 5.13
CA ILE A 36 2.67 1.26 3.92
C ILE A 36 1.93 0.96 2.61
N TYR A 37 1.02 -0.01 2.60
CA TYR A 37 0.19 -0.35 1.43
C TYR A 37 -0.76 0.81 1.07
N GLU A 38 -1.59 1.21 2.05
CA GLU A 38 -2.52 2.35 1.93
C GLU A 38 -1.78 3.64 1.57
N ALA A 39 -0.63 3.88 2.19
CA ALA A 39 0.17 5.07 1.97
C ALA A 39 0.70 5.15 0.52
N MET A 40 1.08 4.01 -0.07
CA MET A 40 1.53 3.96 -1.47
C MET A 40 0.38 4.24 -2.43
N ASP A 41 -0.79 3.65 -2.22
CA ASP A 41 -1.95 3.89 -3.10
C ASP A 41 -2.49 5.32 -2.95
N THR A 42 -2.62 5.81 -1.72
CA THR A 42 -2.91 7.23 -1.42
C THR A 42 -1.92 8.18 -2.12
N ALA A 43 -0.64 7.80 -2.21
CA ALA A 43 0.35 8.59 -2.92
C ALA A 43 0.15 8.57 -4.45
N LYS A 44 -0.25 7.44 -5.03
CA LYS A 44 -0.64 7.31 -6.45
C LYS A 44 -1.89 8.15 -6.74
N GLU A 45 -2.96 8.02 -5.95
CA GLU A 45 -4.15 8.88 -6.04
C GLU A 45 -3.81 10.38 -5.96
N ALA A 46 -2.97 10.78 -5.00
CA ALA A 46 -2.57 12.17 -4.84
C ALA A 46 -1.83 12.70 -6.09
N ILE A 47 -0.98 11.87 -6.71
CA ILE A 47 -0.25 12.20 -7.94
C ILE A 47 -1.23 12.36 -9.12
N SER A 48 -2.09 11.38 -9.40
CA SER A 48 -3.03 11.44 -10.53
C SER A 48 -4.01 12.61 -10.40
N LYS A 49 -4.57 12.81 -9.20
CA LYS A 49 -5.42 13.96 -8.84
C LYS A 49 -4.70 15.29 -9.02
N SER A 50 -3.40 15.38 -8.69
CA SER A 50 -2.60 16.60 -8.93
C SER A 50 -2.46 16.95 -10.42
N PHE A 51 -2.59 15.98 -11.32
CA PHE A 51 -2.59 16.14 -12.77
C PHE A 51 -3.99 16.12 -13.40
N LYS A 52 -5.05 16.16 -12.59
CA LYS A 52 -6.47 16.08 -13.01
C LYS A 52 -6.84 14.78 -13.74
N TRP A 53 -6.21 13.67 -13.37
CA TRP A 53 -6.45 12.34 -13.96
C TRP A 53 -6.04 12.20 -15.44
N ASP A 54 -5.22 13.13 -15.95
CA ASP A 54 -4.58 13.03 -17.27
C ASP A 54 -3.41 12.01 -17.25
N GLU A 55 -3.73 10.74 -17.54
CA GLU A 55 -2.84 9.57 -17.45
C GLU A 55 -1.50 9.77 -18.17
N ASN A 56 -1.51 10.42 -19.33
CA ASN A 56 -0.32 10.76 -20.14
C ASN A 56 0.78 11.49 -19.35
N ARG A 57 0.44 12.06 -18.19
CA ARG A 57 1.35 12.83 -17.33
C ARG A 57 1.92 12.06 -16.16
N TYR A 58 1.36 10.90 -15.81
CA TYR A 58 1.78 10.12 -14.64
C TYR A 58 1.90 8.61 -14.89
N GLU A 59 1.50 8.08 -16.06
CA GLU A 59 1.70 6.68 -16.45
C GLU A 59 3.17 6.23 -16.25
N GLU A 60 4.13 6.98 -16.79
CA GLU A 60 5.56 6.67 -16.61
C GLU A 60 6.01 6.75 -15.15
N ILE A 61 5.41 7.66 -14.36
CA ILE A 61 5.71 7.80 -12.93
C ILE A 61 5.15 6.61 -12.15
N PHE A 62 3.93 6.17 -12.47
CA PHE A 62 3.32 4.96 -11.89
C PHE A 62 4.13 3.73 -12.27
N ARG A 63 4.55 3.58 -13.54
CA ARG A 63 5.44 2.51 -14.00
C ARG A 63 6.74 2.46 -13.19
N ILE A 64 7.36 3.61 -12.92
CA ILE A 64 8.56 3.69 -12.08
C ILE A 64 8.25 3.30 -10.62
N ILE A 65 7.15 3.81 -10.04
CA ILE A 65 6.70 3.46 -8.68
C ILE A 65 6.47 1.96 -8.56
N ASP A 66 5.72 1.36 -9.49
CA ASP A 66 5.30 -0.04 -9.46
C ASP A 66 6.48 -1.00 -9.70
N ILE A 67 7.48 -0.60 -10.51
CA ILE A 67 8.76 -1.30 -10.61
C ILE A 67 9.52 -1.25 -9.27
N ARG A 68 9.53 -0.13 -8.55
CA ARG A 68 10.20 -0.02 -7.23
C ARG A 68 9.42 -0.72 -6.12
N TRP A 69 8.08 -0.72 -6.18
CA TRP A 69 7.21 -1.52 -5.32
C TRP A 69 7.61 -2.99 -5.46
N ASN A 70 7.37 -3.58 -6.63
CA ASN A 70 7.56 -5.01 -6.87
C ASN A 70 8.99 -5.53 -6.64
N ILE A 71 10.02 -4.69 -6.78
CA ILE A 71 11.43 -5.10 -6.59
C ILE A 71 11.93 -4.83 -5.16
N GLN A 72 11.45 -3.81 -4.45
CA GLN A 72 12.10 -3.30 -3.23
C GLN A 72 11.17 -3.16 -2.01
N LEU A 73 9.86 -2.96 -2.19
CA LEU A 73 8.94 -2.61 -1.10
C LEU A 73 7.73 -3.55 -0.99
N HIS A 74 7.34 -4.24 -2.07
CA HIS A 74 6.28 -5.22 -2.02
C HIS A 74 6.70 -6.43 -1.17
N CYS A 75 5.86 -6.77 -0.21
CA CYS A 75 6.06 -7.92 0.66
C CYS A 75 4.68 -8.44 1.07
N PRO A 76 4.43 -9.76 1.08
CA PRO A 76 3.21 -10.36 1.63
C PRO A 76 2.83 -9.83 3.02
N LEU A 77 3.83 -9.47 3.84
CA LEU A 77 3.63 -8.94 5.19
C LEU A 77 3.06 -7.51 5.23
N HIS A 78 3.16 -6.74 4.13
CA HIS A 78 2.49 -5.44 3.99
C HIS A 78 1.01 -5.62 3.65
N GLY A 79 0.68 -6.54 2.74
CA GLY A 79 -0.71 -6.93 2.48
C GLY A 79 -1.38 -7.54 3.70
N ALA A 80 -0.71 -8.48 4.38
CA ALA A 80 -1.16 -9.03 5.66
C ALA A 80 -1.33 -7.95 6.74
N GLY A 81 -0.42 -6.98 6.81
CA GLY A 81 -0.48 -5.86 7.74
C GLY A 81 -1.68 -4.95 7.49
N TRP A 82 -1.97 -4.60 6.22
CA TRP A 82 -3.16 -3.83 5.84
C TRP A 82 -4.44 -4.61 6.16
N PHE A 83 -4.49 -5.89 5.82
CA PHE A 83 -5.66 -6.75 6.07
C PHE A 83 -6.02 -6.80 7.56
N LEU A 84 -5.01 -6.92 8.42
CA LEU A 84 -5.15 -6.99 9.86
C LEU A 84 -5.22 -5.60 10.54
N ASN A 85 -5.36 -4.51 9.78
CA ASN A 85 -5.57 -3.17 10.31
C ASN A 85 -7.08 -2.79 10.25
N PRO A 86 -7.79 -2.71 11.40
CA PRO A 86 -9.19 -2.34 11.45
C PRO A 86 -9.49 -0.93 10.90
N GLU A 87 -8.52 0.00 10.95
CA GLU A 87 -8.70 1.36 10.41
C GLU A 87 -8.99 1.33 8.89
N PHE A 88 -8.45 0.35 8.16
CA PHE A 88 -8.66 0.20 6.71
C PHE A 88 -9.65 -0.90 6.35
N PHE A 89 -9.46 -2.11 6.89
CA PHE A 89 -10.21 -3.30 6.48
C PHE A 89 -11.75 -3.13 6.55
N TYR A 90 -12.28 -2.48 7.60
CA TYR A 90 -13.72 -2.24 7.75
C TYR A 90 -14.22 -0.97 7.04
N SER A 91 -13.31 -0.13 6.54
CA SER A 91 -13.65 1.07 5.75
C SER A 91 -13.69 0.79 4.24
N ALA A 92 -12.96 -0.24 3.81
CA ALA A 92 -12.86 -0.66 2.42
C ALA A 92 -14.17 -1.28 1.90
N LYS A 93 -14.52 -0.96 0.65
CA LYS A 93 -15.70 -1.55 -0.03
C LYS A 93 -15.40 -2.95 -0.54
N GLU A 94 -14.19 -3.15 -1.03
CA GLU A 94 -13.64 -4.36 -1.61
C GLU A 94 -12.18 -4.46 -1.13
N VAL A 95 -11.62 -5.67 -1.05
CA VAL A 95 -10.26 -5.93 -0.55
C VAL A 95 -9.46 -6.60 -1.66
N ASP A 96 -8.26 -6.09 -1.92
CA ASP A 96 -7.43 -6.55 -3.03
C ASP A 96 -7.01 -8.03 -2.90
N GLU A 97 -6.75 -8.66 -4.05
CA GLU A 97 -6.22 -10.01 -4.13
C GLU A 97 -4.74 -10.06 -3.69
N GLU A 98 -3.90 -9.04 -3.97
CA GLU A 98 -2.51 -8.94 -3.47
C GLU A 98 -2.49 -8.90 -1.93
N VAL A 99 -3.43 -8.16 -1.33
CA VAL A 99 -3.63 -8.04 0.12
C VAL A 99 -4.07 -9.38 0.73
N THR A 100 -5.09 -10.01 0.14
CA THR A 100 -5.64 -11.29 0.63
C THR A 100 -4.63 -12.44 0.48
N ASN A 101 -3.96 -12.52 -0.66
CA ASN A 101 -2.88 -13.47 -0.93
C ASN A 101 -1.68 -13.23 0.01
N GLY A 102 -1.33 -11.96 0.25
CA GLY A 102 -0.28 -11.55 1.19
C GLY A 102 -0.50 -12.12 2.60
N LEU A 103 -1.73 -12.02 3.11
CA LEU A 103 -2.13 -12.65 4.37
C LEU A 103 -1.93 -14.17 4.36
N LEU A 104 -2.43 -14.87 3.35
CA LEU A 104 -2.38 -16.33 3.25
C LEU A 104 -0.93 -16.84 3.16
N LEU A 105 -0.10 -16.21 2.34
CA LEU A 105 1.34 -16.50 2.23
C LEU A 105 2.08 -16.27 3.55
N CYS A 106 1.71 -15.23 4.31
CA CYS A 106 2.26 -15.01 5.65
C CYS A 106 1.82 -16.08 6.65
N ILE A 107 0.56 -16.50 6.66
CA ILE A 107 0.05 -17.56 7.54
C ILE A 107 0.73 -18.90 7.22
N GLU A 108 0.84 -19.28 5.95
CA GLU A 108 1.52 -20.51 5.54
C GLU A 108 3.00 -20.50 5.94
N LYS A 109 3.71 -19.40 5.69
CA LYS A 109 5.15 -19.28 5.97
C LYS A 109 5.48 -19.22 7.48
N LEU A 110 4.60 -18.63 8.30
CA LEU A 110 4.84 -18.42 9.73
C LEU A 110 4.23 -19.52 10.62
N VAL A 111 3.20 -20.22 10.15
CA VAL A 111 2.42 -21.17 10.96
C VAL A 111 2.45 -22.57 10.33
N PRO A 112 3.54 -23.34 10.49
CA PRO A 112 3.64 -24.68 9.88
C PRO A 112 2.56 -25.65 10.39
N ASN A 113 2.14 -25.51 11.66
CA ASN A 113 1.14 -26.37 12.30
C ASN A 113 -0.27 -26.14 11.71
N VAL A 114 -0.78 -27.15 11.00
CA VAL A 114 -2.10 -27.14 10.36
C VAL A 114 -3.23 -26.90 11.36
N SER A 115 -3.20 -27.51 12.54
CA SER A 115 -4.22 -27.35 13.59
C SER A 115 -4.22 -25.96 14.24
N ILE A 116 -3.19 -25.14 14.01
CA ILE A 116 -3.20 -23.71 14.34
C ILE A 116 -3.73 -22.91 13.16
N ARG A 117 -3.34 -23.24 11.91
CA ARG A 117 -3.90 -22.59 10.70
C ARG A 117 -5.42 -22.67 10.63
N CYS A 118 -6.02 -23.85 10.83
CA CYS A 118 -7.49 -23.98 10.83
C CYS A 118 -8.18 -23.08 11.86
N LYS A 119 -7.57 -22.84 13.03
CA LYS A 119 -8.09 -21.91 14.04
C LYS A 119 -7.94 -20.46 13.61
N ILE A 120 -6.86 -20.11 12.92
CA ILE A 120 -6.69 -18.79 12.31
C ILE A 120 -7.77 -18.57 11.24
N ASP A 121 -8.07 -19.58 10.43
CA ASP A 121 -9.16 -19.52 9.44
C ASP A 121 -10.52 -19.29 10.12
N ASP A 122 -10.82 -20.02 11.21
CA ASP A 122 -12.03 -19.82 12.03
C ASP A 122 -12.13 -18.41 12.62
N GLU A 123 -11.03 -17.84 13.15
CA GLU A 123 -11.02 -16.47 13.67
C GLU A 123 -11.08 -15.42 12.56
N LEU A 124 -10.47 -15.67 11.38
CA LEU A 124 -10.56 -14.77 10.22
C LEU A 124 -11.98 -14.68 9.67
N VAL A 125 -12.77 -15.76 9.73
CA VAL A 125 -14.20 -15.73 9.38
C VAL A 125 -15.01 -14.85 10.34
N LYS A 126 -14.58 -14.71 11.61
CA LYS A 126 -15.20 -13.78 12.57
C LYS A 126 -14.71 -12.34 12.34
N TYR A 127 -13.41 -12.14 12.17
CA TYR A 127 -12.81 -10.82 11.86
C TYR A 127 -13.48 -10.19 10.63
N LYS A 128 -13.67 -10.95 9.54
CA LYS A 128 -14.38 -10.53 8.32
C LYS A 128 -15.87 -10.15 8.52
N ARG A 129 -16.41 -10.19 9.74
CA ARG A 129 -17.83 -9.99 10.07
C ARG A 129 -18.09 -9.17 11.35
N ALA A 130 -17.03 -8.62 11.95
CA ALA A 130 -17.14 -7.78 13.16
C ALA A 130 -17.62 -6.35 12.82
#